data_AF-A0A527VZN2-F1
#
_entry.id   AF-A0A527VZN2-F1
#
_cell.length_a   1.000
_cell.length_b   1.000
_cell.length_c   1.000
_cell.angle_alpha   90.00
_cell.angle_beta   90.00
_cell.angle_gamma   90.00
#
_symmetry.space_group_name_H-M   'P 1'
#
loop_
_entity.id
_entity.type
_entity.pdbx_description
1 polymer ?
#
loop_
_entity_poly.entity_id
_entity_poly.type
_entity_poly.pdbx_seq_one_letter_code
_entity_poly.pdbx_strand_id
1 'polypeptide(L)'
;MVQYSGVVAMGVMSVAMILALRPRWPERWFGGLDKMYRLHKWLGITALVVSVAHWLWSQAPKWAVGWGLLERPARGERPAVENPVEALFMSLRGSAEGVGEWAFYVAVLLIALALVRYFPYRLFYKTHRLLAVAYLVLVFHAVVLTRFNYWTSPIGVVLALLLAAGTYGAAIVLLRRVGAGREVQGTIISLHYYPGVRVLETEIEVPQGWPGHKPGQFAFATSDSSEGAHPYTIASGWNDGDRKITFVTKELGDHTSRLRQKLSVGQHVRIEGPYGCFDFE
;
A
#
# COMPACT_ATOMS: atom_id res chain seq x y z
N MET A 1 -1.32 3.82 -27.84
CA MET A 1 -1.54 4.38 -26.49
C MET A 1 -2.00 3.35 -25.45
N VAL A 2 -2.88 2.38 -25.77
CA VAL A 2 -3.36 1.36 -24.79
C VAL A 2 -2.20 0.66 -24.07
N GLN A 3 -1.21 0.13 -24.80
CA GLN A 3 -0.06 -0.56 -24.19
C GLN A 3 0.75 0.37 -23.28
N TYR A 4 1.15 1.56 -23.77
CA TYR A 4 1.94 2.52 -22.97
C TYR A 4 1.23 2.98 -21.70
N SER A 5 -0.06 3.37 -21.81
CA SER A 5 -0.86 3.77 -20.65
C SER A 5 -1.04 2.63 -19.65
N GLY A 6 -1.18 1.38 -20.12
CA GLY A 6 -1.25 0.19 -19.26
C GLY A 6 0.06 -0.06 -18.51
N VAL A 7 1.21 0.03 -19.20
CA VAL A 7 2.54 -0.11 -18.58
C VAL A 7 2.75 0.97 -17.51
N VAL A 8 2.40 2.23 -17.80
CA VAL A 8 2.52 3.33 -16.83
C VAL A 8 1.60 3.11 -15.63
N ALA A 9 0.31 2.78 -15.86
CA ALA A 9 -0.63 2.51 -14.79
C ALA A 9 -0.15 1.38 -13.86
N MET A 10 0.29 0.26 -14.43
CA MET A 10 0.82 -0.85 -13.65
C MET A 10 2.11 -0.48 -12.93
N GLY A 11 3.02 0.23 -13.59
CA GLY A 11 4.26 0.67 -12.97
C GLY A 11 4.04 1.53 -11.73
N VAL A 12 3.17 2.54 -11.81
CA VAL A 12 2.86 3.39 -10.65
C VAL A 12 2.13 2.61 -9.54
N MET A 13 1.24 1.68 -9.89
CA MET A 13 0.57 0.81 -8.91
C MET A 13 1.56 -0.13 -8.22
N SER A 14 2.50 -0.72 -8.96
CA SER A 14 3.55 -1.58 -8.40
C SER A 14 4.43 -0.81 -7.42
N VAL A 15 4.86 0.40 -7.77
CA VAL A 15 5.65 1.24 -6.86
C VAL A 15 4.84 1.61 -5.62
N ALA A 16 3.56 1.98 -5.77
CA ALA A 16 2.68 2.24 -4.63
C ALA A 16 2.55 1.03 -3.70
N MET A 17 2.47 -0.18 -4.27
CA MET A 17 2.39 -1.44 -3.51
C MET A 17 3.71 -1.75 -2.77
N ILE A 18 4.86 -1.46 -3.38
CA ILE A 18 6.17 -1.59 -2.71
C ILE A 18 6.27 -0.62 -1.53
N LEU A 19 5.83 0.63 -1.70
CA LEU A 19 5.83 1.63 -0.61
C LEU A 19 4.92 1.21 0.56
N ALA A 20 3.84 0.46 0.29
CA ALA A 20 2.96 -0.05 1.34
C ALA A 20 3.66 -1.00 2.32
N LEU A 21 4.83 -1.56 1.95
CA LEU A 21 5.65 -2.39 2.84
C LEU A 21 6.43 -1.60 3.90
N ARG A 22 6.34 -0.26 3.88
CA ARG A 22 7.15 0.66 4.70
C ARG A 22 8.65 0.28 4.65
N PRO A 23 9.25 0.17 3.45
CA PRO A 23 10.66 -0.19 3.36
C PRO A 23 11.52 0.89 4.03
N ARG A 24 12.54 0.48 4.80
CA ARG A 24 13.47 1.40 5.47
C ARG A 24 14.55 1.95 4.55
N TRP A 25 15.01 1.16 3.58
CA TRP A 25 16.15 1.52 2.73
C TRP A 25 15.99 2.87 1.99
N PRO A 26 14.80 3.27 1.50
CA PRO A 26 14.65 4.55 0.82
C PRO A 26 14.10 5.64 1.77
N GLU A 27 13.83 5.32 3.05
CA GLU A 27 13.20 6.24 4.00
C GLU A 27 14.03 7.51 4.14
N ARG A 28 15.36 7.37 4.23
CA ARG A 28 16.29 8.51 4.30
C ARG A 28 16.26 9.37 3.04
N TRP A 29 16.23 8.76 1.86
CA TRP A 29 16.22 9.50 0.59
C TRP A 29 14.94 10.29 0.38
N PHE A 30 13.81 9.76 0.85
CA PHE A 30 12.54 10.46 0.82
C PHE A 30 12.36 11.45 1.98
N GLY A 31 13.26 11.47 2.96
CA GLY A 31 13.18 12.34 4.14
C GLY A 31 12.11 11.93 5.16
N GLY A 32 11.89 10.62 5.31
CA GLY A 32 11.02 10.01 6.32
C GLY A 32 9.77 9.32 5.77
N LEU A 33 9.20 8.44 6.59
CA LEU A 33 8.02 7.65 6.22
C LEU A 33 6.77 8.51 5.92
N ASP A 34 6.61 9.70 6.52
CA ASP A 34 5.51 10.64 6.19
C ASP A 34 5.55 11.05 4.70
N LYS A 35 6.73 11.43 4.20
CA LYS A 35 6.91 11.81 2.80
C LYS A 35 6.69 10.63 1.85
N MET A 36 7.07 9.42 2.27
CA MET A 36 6.73 8.20 1.52
C MET A 36 5.21 7.97 1.44
N TYR A 37 4.45 8.24 2.51
CA TYR A 37 2.98 8.17 2.45
C TYR A 37 2.37 9.23 1.52
N ARG A 38 2.94 10.44 1.47
CA ARG A 38 2.54 11.46 0.49
C ARG A 38 2.81 10.99 -0.94
N LEU A 39 3.98 10.38 -1.18
CA LEU A 39 4.31 9.79 -2.48
C LEU A 39 3.33 8.67 -2.83
N HIS A 40 3.03 7.76 -1.90
CA HIS A 40 2.04 6.69 -2.10
C HIS A 40 0.66 7.27 -2.50
N LYS A 41 0.20 8.32 -1.81
CA LYS A 41 -1.04 9.02 -2.16
C LYS A 41 -1.00 9.57 -3.59
N TRP A 42 0.07 10.26 -3.96
CA TRP A 42 0.21 10.82 -5.31
C TRP A 42 0.32 9.73 -6.39
N LEU A 43 1.03 8.63 -6.12
CA LEU A 43 1.05 7.47 -7.01
C LEU A 43 -0.33 6.85 -7.17
N GLY A 44 -1.13 6.78 -6.09
CA GLY A 44 -2.52 6.32 -6.15
C GLY A 44 -3.42 7.23 -7.02
N ILE A 45 -3.26 8.55 -6.90
CA ILE A 45 -3.98 9.53 -7.75
C ILE A 45 -3.54 9.38 -9.21
N THR A 46 -2.24 9.27 -9.47
CA THR A 46 -1.69 9.04 -10.82
C THR A 46 -2.21 7.72 -11.40
N ALA A 47 -2.22 6.65 -10.62
CA ALA A 47 -2.78 5.36 -11.02
C ALA A 47 -4.25 5.48 -11.42
N LEU A 48 -5.05 6.22 -10.65
CA LEU A 48 -6.45 6.48 -10.97
C LEU A 48 -6.60 7.21 -12.31
N VAL A 49 -5.90 8.33 -12.50
CA VAL A 49 -5.99 9.13 -13.73
C VAL A 49 -5.53 8.33 -14.95
N VAL A 50 -4.37 7.67 -14.87
CA VAL A 50 -3.80 6.92 -15.99
C VAL A 50 -4.62 5.67 -16.31
N SER A 51 -5.17 4.97 -15.30
CA SER A 51 -6.03 3.80 -15.53
C SER A 51 -7.36 4.17 -16.18
N VAL A 52 -7.97 5.31 -15.79
CA VAL A 52 -9.16 5.84 -16.47
C VAL A 52 -8.83 6.19 -17.93
N ALA A 53 -7.71 6.86 -18.18
CA ALA A 53 -7.27 7.16 -19.54
C ALA A 53 -7.00 5.88 -20.37
N HIS A 54 -6.37 4.87 -19.77
CA HIS A 54 -6.13 3.56 -20.39
C HIS A 54 -7.45 2.88 -20.77
N TRP A 55 -8.42 2.82 -19.85
CA TRP A 55 -9.73 2.24 -20.08
C TRP A 55 -10.49 3.00 -21.18
N LEU A 56 -10.49 4.34 -21.15
CA LEU A 56 -11.09 5.17 -22.20
C LEU A 56 -10.45 4.90 -23.57
N TRP A 57 -9.12 4.71 -23.63
CA TRP A 57 -8.45 4.40 -24.90
C TRP A 57 -8.84 3.04 -25.49
N SER A 58 -9.34 2.13 -24.65
CA SER A 58 -9.89 0.83 -25.07
C SER A 58 -11.37 0.91 -25.43
N GLN A 59 -12.17 1.67 -24.68
CA GLN A 59 -13.64 1.69 -24.84
C GLN A 59 -14.14 2.78 -25.79
N ALA A 60 -13.54 3.97 -25.80
CA ALA A 60 -13.99 5.08 -26.63
C ALA A 60 -14.06 4.74 -28.14
N PRO A 61 -13.09 4.01 -28.73
CA PRO A 61 -13.21 3.58 -30.12
C PRO A 61 -14.41 2.64 -30.35
N LYS A 62 -14.75 1.77 -29.39
CA LYS A 62 -15.90 0.87 -29.50
C LYS A 62 -17.22 1.64 -29.46
N TRP A 63 -17.32 2.65 -28.59
CA TRP A 63 -18.50 3.52 -28.55
C TRP A 63 -18.65 4.35 -29.83
N ALA A 64 -17.54 4.91 -30.34
CA ALA A 64 -17.56 5.65 -31.60
C ALA A 64 -18.02 4.77 -32.78
N VAL A 65 -17.59 3.50 -32.84
CA VAL A 65 -18.11 2.53 -33.82
C VAL A 65 -19.61 2.27 -33.59
N GLY A 66 -20.03 2.08 -32.34
CA GLY A 66 -21.45 1.87 -32.00
C GLY A 66 -22.35 3.06 -32.34
N TRP A 67 -21.81 4.28 -32.32
CA TRP A 67 -22.49 5.51 -32.74
C TRP A 67 -22.35 5.82 -34.24
N GLY A 68 -21.69 4.95 -35.02
CA GLY A 68 -21.48 5.16 -36.45
C GLY A 68 -20.48 6.27 -36.78
N LEU A 69 -19.70 6.76 -35.80
CA LEU A 69 -18.66 7.77 -36.00
C LEU A 69 -17.36 7.18 -36.56
N LEU A 70 -17.17 5.85 -36.43
CA LEU A 70 -16.02 5.12 -36.95
C LEU A 70 -16.46 3.80 -37.57
N GLU A 71 -15.78 3.39 -38.63
CA GLU A 71 -15.97 2.06 -39.20
C GLU A 71 -15.27 1.00 -38.33
N ARG A 72 -15.90 -0.18 -38.25
CA ARG A 72 -15.31 -1.32 -37.55
C ARG A 72 -14.07 -1.79 -38.32
N PRO A 73 -12.88 -1.86 -37.69
CA PRO A 73 -11.68 -2.33 -38.38
C PRO A 73 -11.87 -3.75 -38.92
N ALA A 74 -11.51 -3.96 -40.18
CA ALA A 74 -11.43 -5.30 -40.76
C ALA A 74 -10.36 -6.10 -39.99
N ARG A 75 -10.76 -7.19 -39.33
CA ARG A 75 -9.82 -8.10 -38.68
C ARG A 75 -9.29 -9.07 -39.73
N GLY A 76 -8.01 -8.94 -40.09
CA GLY A 76 -7.34 -9.90 -40.98
C GLY A 76 -7.13 -11.28 -40.33
N GLU A 77 -6.64 -12.23 -41.13
CA GLU A 77 -6.25 -13.56 -40.66
C GLU A 77 -5.20 -13.45 -39.55
N ARG A 78 -5.40 -14.21 -38.48
CA ARG A 78 -4.44 -14.28 -37.38
C ARG A 78 -3.32 -15.24 -37.80
N PRO A 79 -2.05 -14.82 -37.79
CA PRO A 79 -0.95 -15.73 -38.07
C PRO A 79 -0.96 -16.90 -37.08
N ALA A 80 -0.54 -18.08 -37.54
CA ALA A 80 -0.40 -19.25 -36.69
C ALA A 80 0.64 -18.95 -35.61
N VAL A 81 0.28 -19.20 -34.34
CA VAL A 81 1.18 -19.00 -33.21
C VAL A 81 1.97 -20.28 -32.99
N GLU A 82 3.28 -20.22 -33.26
CA GLU A 82 4.18 -21.37 -33.09
C GLU A 82 4.63 -21.54 -31.63
N ASN A 83 4.69 -20.46 -30.85
CA ASN A 83 5.14 -20.51 -29.47
C ASN A 83 4.01 -20.98 -28.52
N PRO A 84 4.17 -22.09 -27.77
CA PRO A 84 3.12 -22.61 -26.90
C PRO A 84 2.73 -21.67 -25.75
N VAL A 85 3.67 -20.85 -25.26
CA VAL A 85 3.39 -19.86 -24.19
C VAL A 85 2.56 -18.70 -24.75
N GLU A 86 2.87 -18.24 -25.96
CA GLU A 86 2.09 -17.21 -26.63
C GLU A 86 0.67 -17.72 -26.94
N ALA A 87 0.53 -18.98 -27.36
CA ALA A 87 -0.77 -19.61 -27.58
C ALA A 87 -1.60 -19.68 -26.28
N LEU A 88 -0.97 -19.97 -25.15
CA LEU A 88 -1.61 -19.92 -23.83
C LEU A 88 -2.07 -18.49 -23.48
N PHE A 89 -1.26 -17.47 -23.73
CA PHE A 89 -1.65 -16.08 -23.46
C PHE A 89 -2.86 -15.68 -24.33
N MET A 90 -2.86 -16.09 -25.61
CA MET A 90 -3.99 -15.85 -26.50
C MET A 90 -5.28 -16.53 -26.02
N SER A 91 -5.20 -17.75 -25.46
CA SER A 91 -6.39 -18.45 -24.95
C SER A 91 -6.96 -17.79 -23.68
N LEU A 92 -6.09 -17.20 -22.85
CA LEU A 92 -6.47 -16.50 -21.62
C LEU A 92 -6.93 -15.05 -21.85
N ARG A 93 -6.74 -14.51 -23.07
CA ARG A 93 -6.98 -13.10 -23.38
C ARG A 93 -8.39 -12.63 -23.04
N GLY A 94 -9.42 -13.40 -23.40
CA GLY A 94 -10.81 -13.04 -23.10
C GLY A 94 -11.09 -12.96 -21.60
N SER A 95 -10.58 -13.92 -20.84
CA SER A 95 -10.67 -13.92 -19.37
C SER A 95 -9.95 -12.72 -18.78
N ALA A 96 -8.73 -12.43 -19.24
CA ALA A 96 -7.92 -11.29 -18.79
C ALA A 96 -8.58 -9.94 -19.08
N GLU A 97 -9.21 -9.78 -20.25
CA GLU A 97 -10.00 -8.59 -20.59
C GLU A 97 -11.20 -8.45 -19.62
N GLY A 98 -11.97 -9.51 -19.40
CA GLY A 98 -13.17 -9.48 -18.55
C GLY A 98 -12.87 -9.23 -17.06
N VAL A 99 -11.97 -10.01 -16.45
CA VAL A 99 -11.64 -9.83 -15.02
C VAL A 99 -10.89 -8.52 -14.77
N GLY A 100 -10.09 -8.07 -15.75
CA GLY A 100 -9.38 -6.80 -15.68
C GLY A 100 -10.33 -5.61 -15.67
N GLU A 101 -11.41 -5.64 -16.45
CA GLU A 101 -12.43 -4.59 -16.46
C GLU A 101 -13.16 -4.48 -15.10
N TRP A 102 -13.57 -5.61 -14.52
CA TRP A 102 -14.17 -5.61 -13.18
C TRP A 102 -13.20 -5.15 -12.09
N ALA A 103 -11.94 -5.62 -12.15
CA ALA A 103 -10.91 -5.18 -11.21
C ALA A 103 -10.63 -3.69 -11.32
N PHE A 104 -10.67 -3.12 -12.54
CA PHE A 104 -10.57 -1.69 -12.78
C PHE A 104 -11.72 -0.92 -12.10
N TYR A 105 -12.98 -1.32 -12.29
CA TYR A 105 -14.11 -0.64 -11.65
C TYR A 105 -14.02 -0.67 -10.12
N VAL A 106 -13.66 -1.83 -9.56
CA VAL A 106 -13.43 -1.96 -8.11
C VAL A 106 -12.27 -1.06 -7.65
N ALA A 107 -11.16 -1.03 -8.39
CA ALA A 107 -10.02 -0.19 -8.06
C ALA A 107 -10.37 1.30 -8.08
N VAL A 108 -11.08 1.77 -9.12
CA VAL A 108 -11.57 3.16 -9.21
C VAL A 108 -12.44 3.52 -8.01
N LEU A 109 -13.42 2.68 -7.67
CA LEU A 109 -14.30 2.89 -6.52
C LEU A 109 -13.50 2.97 -5.21
N LEU A 110 -12.61 2.03 -4.97
CA LEU A 110 -11.81 1.96 -3.74
C LEU A 110 -10.83 3.13 -3.62
N ILE A 111 -10.19 3.57 -4.72
CA ILE A 111 -9.31 4.74 -4.72
C ILE A 111 -10.13 6.01 -4.50
N ALA A 112 -11.29 6.15 -5.15
CA ALA A 112 -12.18 7.29 -4.93
C ALA A 112 -12.61 7.40 -3.46
N LEU A 113 -13.06 6.29 -2.86
CA LEU A 113 -13.39 6.24 -1.43
C LEU A 113 -12.20 6.59 -0.55
N ALA A 114 -10.99 6.13 -0.91
CA ALA A 114 -9.76 6.43 -0.19
C ALA A 114 -9.37 7.93 -0.22
N LEU A 115 -9.85 8.69 -1.20
CA LEU A 115 -9.61 10.14 -1.30
C LEU A 115 -10.66 10.99 -0.56
N VAL A 116 -11.78 10.39 -0.14
CA VAL A 116 -12.83 11.09 0.61
C VAL A 116 -12.36 11.36 2.05
N ARG A 117 -12.16 12.64 2.39
CA ARG A 117 -11.64 13.07 3.70
C ARG A 117 -12.50 12.64 4.90
N TYR A 118 -13.81 12.55 4.73
CA TYR A 118 -14.75 12.20 5.80
C TYR A 118 -14.93 10.69 5.98
N PHE A 119 -14.25 9.86 5.20
CA PHE A 119 -14.38 8.41 5.29
C PHE A 119 -13.69 7.89 6.57
N PRO A 120 -14.40 7.18 7.47
CA PRO A 120 -13.84 6.77 8.75
C PRO A 120 -12.57 5.93 8.61
N TYR A 121 -11.53 6.25 9.39
CA TYR A 121 -10.21 5.61 9.27
C TYR A 121 -10.28 4.07 9.35
N ARG A 122 -11.11 3.52 10.25
CA ARG A 122 -11.30 2.07 10.39
C ARG A 122 -11.85 1.41 9.13
N LEU A 123 -12.77 2.08 8.43
CA LEU A 123 -13.32 1.59 7.17
C LEU A 123 -12.32 1.78 6.04
N PHE A 124 -11.68 2.95 5.97
CA PHE A 124 -10.58 3.25 5.06
C PHE A 124 -9.53 2.14 5.07
N TYR A 125 -8.98 1.81 6.23
CA TYR A 125 -7.93 0.78 6.34
C TYR A 125 -8.39 -0.58 5.81
N LYS A 126 -9.64 -0.97 6.09
CA LYS A 126 -10.20 -2.27 5.66
C LYS A 126 -10.47 -2.31 4.16
N THR A 127 -11.13 -1.29 3.62
CA THR A 127 -11.51 -1.24 2.19
C THR A 127 -10.30 -0.97 1.31
N HIS A 128 -9.40 -0.09 1.73
CA HIS A 128 -8.17 0.22 0.99
C HIS A 128 -7.29 -1.02 0.82
N ARG A 129 -7.27 -1.94 1.78
CA ARG A 129 -6.55 -3.22 1.66
C ARG A 129 -7.08 -4.10 0.51
N LEU A 130 -8.36 -3.97 0.13
CA LEU A 130 -8.93 -4.73 -1.00
C LEU A 130 -8.28 -4.33 -2.34
N LEU A 131 -7.64 -3.16 -2.42
CA LEU A 131 -6.84 -2.79 -3.60
C LEU A 131 -5.68 -3.74 -3.86
N ALA A 132 -5.13 -4.41 -2.84
CA ALA A 132 -4.11 -5.44 -3.06
C ALA A 132 -4.67 -6.64 -3.81
N VAL A 133 -5.93 -7.03 -3.57
CA VAL A 133 -6.60 -8.10 -4.33
C VAL A 133 -6.88 -7.64 -5.76
N ALA A 134 -7.43 -6.44 -5.94
CA ALA A 134 -7.66 -5.88 -7.27
C ALA A 134 -6.35 -5.76 -8.08
N TYR A 135 -5.27 -5.32 -7.43
CA TYR A 135 -3.94 -5.25 -8.03
C TYR A 135 -3.46 -6.62 -8.53
N LEU A 136 -3.64 -7.71 -7.78
CA LEU A 136 -3.24 -9.06 -8.24
C LEU A 136 -4.02 -9.51 -9.49
N VAL A 137 -5.32 -9.18 -9.57
CA VAL A 137 -6.12 -9.43 -10.77
C VAL A 137 -5.63 -8.57 -11.95
N LEU A 138 -5.25 -7.32 -11.68
CA LEU A 138 -4.67 -6.42 -12.69
C LEU A 138 -3.25 -6.86 -13.11
N VAL A 139 -2.48 -7.50 -12.25
CA VAL A 139 -1.20 -8.15 -12.62
C VAL A 139 -1.47 -9.28 -13.61
N PHE A 140 -2.45 -10.15 -13.35
CA PHE A 140 -2.85 -11.19 -14.30
C PHE A 140 -3.26 -10.58 -15.65
N HIS A 141 -4.12 -9.55 -15.62
CA HIS A 141 -4.51 -8.79 -16.81
C HIS A 141 -3.29 -8.25 -17.57
N ALA A 142 -2.34 -7.63 -16.87
CA ALA A 142 -1.14 -7.06 -17.47
C ALA A 142 -0.20 -8.12 -18.06
N VAL A 143 -0.01 -9.25 -17.36
CA VAL A 143 0.82 -10.37 -17.83
C VAL A 143 0.29 -10.92 -19.15
N VAL A 144 -1.02 -11.15 -19.23
CA VAL A 144 -1.67 -11.76 -20.39
C VAL A 144 -1.82 -10.79 -21.56
N LEU A 145 -2.15 -9.51 -21.31
CA LEU A 145 -2.48 -8.55 -22.38
C LEU A 145 -1.31 -7.68 -22.87
N THR A 146 -0.16 -7.72 -22.19
CA THR A 146 1.07 -7.13 -22.72
C THR A 146 1.47 -7.89 -23.98
N ARG A 147 1.86 -7.17 -25.04
CA ARG A 147 2.30 -7.80 -26.30
C ARG A 147 3.40 -8.81 -26.02
N PHE A 148 3.28 -10.03 -26.56
CA PHE A 148 4.18 -11.12 -26.22
C PHE A 148 5.66 -10.78 -26.47
N ASN A 149 5.94 -10.13 -27.60
CA ASN A 149 7.28 -9.66 -27.96
C ASN A 149 7.84 -8.56 -27.04
N TYR A 150 7.03 -7.89 -26.21
CA TYR A 150 7.54 -6.90 -25.26
C TYR A 150 8.26 -7.56 -24.09
N TRP A 151 7.94 -8.80 -23.71
CA TRP A 151 8.56 -9.47 -22.57
C TRP A 151 10.07 -9.67 -22.73
N THR A 152 10.57 -9.77 -23.96
CA THR A 152 12.01 -9.85 -24.26
C THR A 152 12.66 -8.49 -24.46
N SER A 153 11.88 -7.41 -24.48
CA SER A 153 12.39 -6.04 -24.59
C SER A 153 12.76 -5.47 -23.22
N PRO A 154 13.62 -4.43 -23.14
CA PRO A 154 13.99 -3.81 -21.87
C PRO A 154 12.78 -3.32 -21.05
N ILE A 155 11.75 -2.77 -21.70
CA ILE A 155 10.55 -2.30 -21.00
C ILE A 155 9.74 -3.47 -20.41
N GLY A 156 9.72 -4.62 -21.07
CA GLY A 156 9.05 -5.81 -20.54
C GLY A 156 9.78 -6.41 -19.34
N VAL A 157 11.12 -6.38 -19.34
CA VAL A 157 11.92 -6.80 -18.18
C VAL A 157 11.63 -5.91 -16.97
N VAL A 158 11.63 -4.58 -17.16
CA VAL A 158 11.28 -3.62 -16.09
C VAL A 158 9.86 -3.87 -15.58
N LEU A 159 8.89 -4.05 -16.48
CA LEU A 159 7.52 -4.36 -16.12
C LEU A 159 7.44 -5.67 -15.32
N ALA A 160 8.11 -6.74 -15.76
CA ALA A 160 8.11 -8.03 -15.07
C ALA A 160 8.62 -7.90 -13.63
N LEU A 161 9.71 -7.16 -13.42
CA LEU A 161 10.28 -6.91 -12.10
C LEU A 161 9.31 -6.11 -11.22
N LEU A 162 8.67 -5.07 -11.77
CA LEU A 162 7.67 -4.28 -11.05
C LEU A 162 6.45 -5.11 -10.66
N LEU A 163 5.93 -5.94 -11.58
CA LEU A 163 4.79 -6.82 -11.31
C LEU A 163 5.15 -7.86 -10.24
N ALA A 164 6.33 -8.46 -10.30
CA ALA A 164 6.81 -9.43 -9.31
C ALA A 164 6.97 -8.78 -7.93
N ALA A 165 7.65 -7.63 -7.85
CA ALA A 165 7.85 -6.91 -6.59
C ALA A 165 6.52 -6.41 -5.99
N GLY A 166 5.61 -5.89 -6.82
CA GLY A 166 4.29 -5.50 -6.37
C GLY A 166 3.42 -6.70 -5.95
N THR A 167 3.55 -7.85 -6.62
CA THR A 167 2.83 -9.09 -6.24
C THR A 167 3.31 -9.59 -4.88
N TYR A 168 4.63 -9.59 -4.66
CA TYR A 168 5.21 -9.86 -3.34
C TYR A 168 4.67 -8.88 -2.30
N GLY A 169 4.63 -7.58 -2.61
CA GLY A 169 4.09 -6.57 -1.71
C GLY A 169 2.62 -6.80 -1.36
N ALA A 170 1.79 -7.10 -2.36
CA ALA A 170 0.38 -7.42 -2.17
C ALA A 170 0.21 -8.66 -1.28
N ALA A 171 1.01 -9.71 -1.47
CA ALA A 171 0.97 -10.90 -0.63
C ALA A 171 1.28 -10.57 0.84
N ILE A 172 2.33 -9.79 1.12
CA ILE A 172 2.69 -9.38 2.49
C ILE A 172 1.59 -8.51 3.13
N VAL A 173 0.99 -7.59 2.38
CA VAL A 173 -0.13 -6.75 2.83
C VAL A 173 -1.36 -7.61 3.17
N LEU A 174 -1.71 -8.56 2.31
CA LEU A 174 -2.88 -9.43 2.51
C LEU A 174 -2.68 -10.40 3.70
N LEU A 175 -1.46 -10.91 3.88
CA LEU A 175 -1.07 -11.74 5.03
C LEU A 175 -0.90 -10.93 6.34
N ARG A 176 -1.08 -9.60 6.30
CA ARG A 176 -0.87 -8.68 7.44
C ARG A 176 0.52 -8.78 8.06
N ARG A 177 1.54 -9.06 7.24
CA ARG A 177 2.94 -9.21 7.67
C ARG A 177 3.79 -7.97 7.41
N VAL A 178 3.15 -6.83 7.12
CA VAL A 178 3.86 -5.57 6.90
C VAL A 178 4.62 -5.20 8.17
N GLY A 179 5.93 -5.02 8.07
CA GLY A 179 6.75 -4.61 9.21
C GLY A 179 7.03 -5.70 10.25
N ALA A 180 6.55 -6.94 10.06
CA ALA A 180 6.68 -8.01 11.06
C ALA A 180 8.13 -8.32 11.46
N GLY A 181 9.09 -8.17 10.55
CA GLY A 181 10.53 -8.35 10.85
C GLY A 181 11.17 -7.20 11.64
N ARG A 182 10.40 -6.15 11.97
CA ARG A 182 10.84 -4.95 12.72
C ARG A 182 9.97 -4.73 13.95
N GLU A 183 9.23 -5.75 14.35
CA GLU A 183 8.33 -5.72 15.49
C GLU A 183 9.03 -6.31 16.71
N VAL A 184 8.93 -5.62 17.84
CA VAL A 184 9.42 -6.07 19.14
C VAL A 184 8.26 -6.19 20.11
N GLN A 185 8.38 -7.11 21.05
CA GLN A 185 7.42 -7.25 22.15
C GLN A 185 7.80 -6.29 23.27
N GLY A 186 6.80 -5.65 23.85
CA GLY A 186 6.94 -4.84 25.06
C GLY A 186 5.80 -5.06 26.03
N THR A 187 5.98 -4.58 27.26
CA THR A 187 4.99 -4.67 28.33
C THR A 187 4.74 -3.27 28.89
N ILE A 188 3.46 -2.88 28.99
CA ILE A 188 3.10 -1.61 29.62
C ILE A 188 3.42 -1.68 31.11
N ILE A 189 4.31 -0.82 31.58
CA ILE A 189 4.72 -0.78 32.99
C ILE A 189 4.10 0.40 33.74
N SER A 190 3.71 1.46 33.04
CA SER A 190 3.07 2.63 33.62
C SER A 190 2.06 3.26 32.66
N LEU A 191 0.96 3.74 33.23
CA LEU A 191 -0.07 4.54 32.54
C LEU A 191 -0.38 5.76 33.41
N HIS A 192 -0.15 6.95 32.87
CA HIS A 192 -0.48 8.19 33.55
C HIS A 192 -1.38 9.06 32.67
N TYR A 193 -2.56 9.41 33.18
CA TYR A 193 -3.51 10.24 32.45
C TYR A 193 -3.51 11.66 32.99
N TYR A 194 -3.34 12.64 32.10
CA TYR A 194 -3.36 14.06 32.40
C TYR A 194 -4.71 14.67 31.96
N PRO A 195 -5.69 14.87 32.88
CA PRO A 195 -7.04 15.29 32.50
C PRO A 195 -7.09 16.69 31.87
N GLY A 196 -6.24 17.62 32.34
CA GLY A 196 -6.23 19.00 31.89
C GLY A 196 -5.88 19.18 30.41
N VAL A 197 -5.13 18.23 29.83
CA VAL A 197 -4.73 18.26 28.41
C VAL A 197 -5.30 17.08 27.60
N ARG A 198 -6.03 16.17 28.26
CA ARG A 198 -6.59 14.94 27.69
C ARG A 198 -5.54 14.09 26.98
N VAL A 199 -4.50 13.73 27.73
CA VAL A 199 -3.34 13.00 27.25
C VAL A 199 -3.08 11.79 28.14
N LEU A 200 -2.79 10.65 27.51
CA LEU A 200 -2.35 9.43 28.17
C LEU A 200 -0.86 9.22 27.88
N GLU A 201 -0.05 9.23 28.93
CA GLU A 201 1.32 8.79 28.92
C GLU A 201 1.37 7.28 29.16
N THR A 202 2.11 6.57 28.32
CA THR A 202 2.24 5.12 28.35
C THR A 202 3.71 4.77 28.30
N GLU A 203 4.21 4.15 29.36
CA GLU A 203 5.59 3.68 29.44
C GLU A 203 5.63 2.17 29.20
N ILE A 204 6.47 1.75 28.26
CA ILE A 204 6.56 0.38 27.81
C ILE A 204 8.00 -0.09 27.96
N GLU A 205 8.18 -1.20 28.67
CA GLU A 205 9.46 -1.90 28.72
C GLU A 205 9.61 -2.78 27.48
N VAL A 206 10.75 -2.67 26.80
CA VAL A 206 11.12 -3.45 25.60
C VAL A 206 12.46 -4.14 25.83
N PRO A 207 12.46 -5.29 26.52
CA PRO A 207 13.69 -5.86 27.07
C PRO A 207 14.68 -6.31 25.98
N GLN A 208 14.22 -6.64 24.77
CA GLN A 208 15.08 -7.13 23.68
C GLN A 208 14.60 -6.67 22.30
N GLY A 209 15.53 -6.60 21.35
CA GLY A 209 15.25 -6.43 19.92
C GLY A 209 15.02 -4.99 19.45
N TRP A 210 14.81 -4.03 20.37
CA TRP A 210 14.69 -2.62 19.97
C TRP A 210 16.06 -2.06 19.56
N PRO A 211 16.21 -1.51 18.34
CA PRO A 211 17.50 -1.06 17.82
C PRO A 211 17.97 0.31 18.38
N GLY A 212 17.24 0.87 19.35
CA GLY A 212 17.39 2.26 19.79
C GLY A 212 16.61 3.25 18.91
N HIS A 213 16.52 4.51 19.34
CA HIS A 213 15.85 5.59 18.60
C HIS A 213 16.48 6.96 18.89
N LYS A 214 16.25 7.92 17.99
CA LYS A 214 16.67 9.33 18.11
C LYS A 214 15.48 10.24 18.44
N PRO A 215 15.72 11.44 19.00
CA PRO A 215 14.67 12.44 19.19
C PRO A 215 13.90 12.73 17.90
N GLY A 216 12.58 12.92 18.02
CA GLY A 216 11.69 13.18 16.89
C GLY A 216 11.20 11.94 16.14
N GLN A 217 11.77 10.76 16.39
CA GLN A 217 11.27 9.51 15.79
C GLN A 217 9.93 9.07 16.39
N PHE A 218 9.22 8.23 15.64
CA PHE A 218 7.96 7.63 16.05
C PHE A 218 7.98 6.12 15.83
N ALA A 219 7.05 5.40 16.43
CA ALA A 219 6.88 3.97 16.23
C ALA A 219 5.41 3.63 16.08
N PHE A 220 5.10 2.50 15.45
CA PHE A 220 3.76 1.97 15.47
C PHE A 220 3.60 1.05 16.68
N ALA A 221 2.62 1.31 17.53
CA ALA A 221 2.28 0.42 18.64
C ALA A 221 0.94 -0.27 18.37
N THR A 222 0.90 -1.58 18.63
CA THR A 222 -0.29 -2.42 18.53
C THR A 222 -0.62 -2.98 19.91
N SER A 223 -1.68 -2.48 20.52
CA SER A 223 -2.25 -2.99 21.78
C SER A 223 -3.43 -3.95 21.57
N ASP A 224 -4.10 -3.85 20.41
CA ASP A 224 -5.23 -4.68 20.00
C ASP A 224 -5.05 -5.09 18.54
N SER A 225 -4.95 -6.40 18.27
CA SER A 225 -4.73 -6.93 16.92
C SER A 225 -5.91 -6.73 15.98
N SER A 226 -7.13 -6.55 16.51
CA SER A 226 -8.33 -6.29 15.75
C SER A 226 -8.42 -4.82 15.27
N GLU A 227 -7.79 -3.92 16.03
CA GLU A 227 -7.67 -2.49 15.72
C GLU A 227 -6.46 -2.22 14.82
N GLY A 228 -5.35 -2.92 15.06
CA GLY A 228 -4.10 -2.79 14.30
C GLY A 228 -3.13 -1.78 14.90
N ALA A 229 -2.06 -1.50 14.16
CA ALA A 229 -0.96 -0.66 14.62
C ALA A 229 -1.26 0.83 14.39
N HIS A 230 -0.96 1.67 15.39
CA HIS A 230 -1.11 3.13 15.31
C HIS A 230 0.22 3.83 15.57
N PRO A 231 0.55 4.88 14.79
CA PRO A 231 1.79 5.62 14.97
C PRO A 231 1.72 6.56 16.17
N TYR A 232 2.77 6.56 16.99
CA TYR A 232 2.96 7.51 18.10
C TYR A 232 4.41 8.00 18.13
N THR A 233 4.60 9.31 18.31
CA THR A 233 5.92 9.90 18.53
C THR A 233 6.50 9.38 19.84
N ILE A 234 7.76 8.97 19.81
CA ILE A 234 8.48 8.52 21.00
C ILE A 234 8.87 9.76 21.82
N ALA A 235 8.45 9.80 23.06
CA ALA A 235 8.63 10.94 23.98
C ALA A 235 9.78 10.74 24.98
N SER A 236 10.36 9.53 25.05
CA SER A 236 11.57 9.26 25.83
C SER A 236 12.83 9.38 24.97
N GLY A 237 13.99 9.48 25.62
CA GLY A 237 15.27 9.14 25.00
C GLY A 237 15.55 7.64 25.15
N TRP A 238 16.32 7.06 24.23
CA TRP A 238 16.74 5.67 24.36
C TRP A 238 17.92 5.51 25.31
N ASN A 239 17.82 4.56 26.25
CA ASN A 239 18.91 4.15 27.13
C ASN A 239 18.97 2.62 27.19
N ASP A 240 20.10 2.00 26.82
CA ASP A 240 20.23 0.54 26.84
C ASP A 240 20.22 -0.06 28.26
N GLY A 241 20.52 0.75 29.29
CA GLY A 241 20.42 0.38 30.70
C GLY A 241 19.01 0.57 31.28
N ASP A 242 18.15 1.35 30.62
CA ASP A 242 16.75 1.58 31.01
C ASP A 242 15.87 1.50 29.76
N ARG A 243 15.62 0.25 29.31
CA ARG A 243 15.05 -0.11 28.00
C ARG A 243 13.55 0.18 27.91
N LYS A 244 13.20 1.45 28.01
CA LYS A 244 11.83 1.92 28.05
C LYS A 244 11.54 2.88 26.91
N ILE A 245 10.31 2.79 26.43
CA ILE A 245 9.75 3.66 25.41
C ILE A 245 8.53 4.33 26.00
N THR A 246 8.52 5.66 26.01
CA THR A 246 7.37 6.44 26.45
C THR A 246 6.64 7.00 25.24
N PHE A 247 5.32 6.78 25.20
CA PHE A 247 4.41 7.44 24.27
C PHE A 247 3.51 8.41 25.03
N VAL A 248 3.27 9.58 24.43
CA VAL A 248 2.35 10.60 24.96
C VAL A 248 1.24 10.80 23.94
N THR A 249 0.08 10.21 24.21
CA THR A 249 -1.02 10.10 23.24
C THR A 249 -2.18 11.00 23.62
N LYS A 250 -2.55 11.94 22.74
CA LYS A 250 -3.68 12.84 22.93
C LYS A 250 -5.00 12.22 22.46
N GLU A 251 -6.06 12.41 23.25
CA GLU A 251 -7.42 12.00 22.89
C GLU A 251 -8.00 12.91 21.80
N LEU A 252 -7.79 12.53 20.54
CA LEU A 252 -8.19 13.30 19.35
C LEU A 252 -9.12 12.53 18.41
N GLY A 253 -9.06 11.19 18.42
CA GLY A 253 -9.79 10.34 17.50
C GLY A 253 -10.59 9.25 18.19
N ASP A 254 -11.31 8.47 17.40
CA ASP A 254 -12.10 7.32 17.83
C ASP A 254 -11.24 6.23 18.50
N HIS A 255 -10.03 6.00 17.99
CA HIS A 255 -9.06 5.11 18.63
C HIS A 255 -8.48 5.70 19.92
N THR A 256 -7.89 6.90 19.84
CA THR A 256 -7.13 7.47 20.98
C THR A 256 -7.99 7.84 22.18
N SER A 257 -9.25 8.22 21.96
CA SER A 257 -10.22 8.50 23.05
C SER A 257 -10.61 7.27 23.88
N ARG A 258 -10.36 6.06 23.37
CA ARG A 258 -10.67 4.79 24.06
C ARG A 258 -9.46 4.15 24.74
N LEU A 259 -8.26 4.69 24.56
CA LEU A 259 -7.04 4.07 25.07
C LEU A 259 -7.03 4.01 26.59
N ARG A 260 -7.54 5.05 27.26
CA ARG A 260 -7.60 5.10 28.72
C ARG A 260 -8.39 3.94 29.33
N GLN A 261 -9.48 3.49 28.69
CA GLN A 261 -10.28 2.36 29.19
C GLN A 261 -9.77 1.01 28.69
N LYS A 262 -8.99 0.99 27.59
CA LYS A 262 -8.54 -0.25 26.94
C LYS A 262 -7.15 -0.71 27.37
N LEU A 263 -6.27 0.21 27.77
CA LEU A 263 -4.91 -0.10 28.17
C LEU A 263 -4.83 -0.43 29.66
N SER A 264 -4.01 -1.43 29.99
CA SER A 264 -3.75 -1.85 31.36
C SER A 264 -2.26 -2.04 31.60
N VAL A 265 -1.79 -1.76 32.83
CA VAL A 265 -0.43 -2.13 33.26
C VAL A 265 -0.30 -3.65 33.23
N GLY A 266 0.86 -4.15 32.78
CA GLY A 266 1.13 -5.56 32.52
C GLY A 266 0.68 -6.05 31.13
N GLN A 267 -0.03 -5.23 30.35
CA GLN A 267 -0.47 -5.61 29.01
C GLN A 267 0.72 -5.73 28.04
N HIS A 268 0.76 -6.83 27.30
CA HIS A 268 1.69 -6.97 26.18
C HIS A 268 1.26 -6.16 24.97
N VAL A 269 2.23 -5.47 24.38
CA VAL A 269 2.05 -4.65 23.18
C VAL A 269 3.17 -4.96 22.19
N ARG A 270 2.90 -4.73 20.92
CA ARG A 270 3.89 -4.91 19.85
C ARG A 270 4.29 -3.56 19.28
N ILE A 271 5.59 -3.31 19.20
CA ILE A 271 6.14 -2.04 18.73
C ILE A 271 6.93 -2.28 17.45
N GLU A 272 6.53 -1.63 16.36
CA GLU A 272 7.22 -1.65 15.07
C GLU A 272 7.91 -0.30 14.84
N GLY A 273 9.23 -0.30 14.68
CA GLY A 273 9.98 0.94 14.52
C GLY A 273 11.44 0.85 14.94
N PRO A 274 12.11 2.00 15.15
CA PRO A 274 11.61 3.37 14.97
C PRO A 274 11.51 3.80 13.50
N TYR A 275 10.67 4.79 13.22
CA TYR A 275 10.52 5.45 11.94
C TYR A 275 10.69 6.96 12.10
N GLY A 276 10.92 7.65 11.00
CA GLY A 276 11.19 9.08 10.97
C GLY A 276 12.68 9.37 10.78
N CYS A 277 12.95 10.28 9.86
CA CYS A 277 14.27 10.85 9.57
C CYS A 277 14.17 12.37 9.73
N PHE A 278 13.88 12.82 10.96
CA PHE A 278 13.81 14.24 11.32
C PHE A 278 15.20 14.78 11.65
N ASP A 279 16.15 14.47 10.78
CA ASP A 279 17.52 14.90 10.81
C ASP A 279 17.49 16.37 10.33
N PHE A 280 17.65 17.32 11.24
CA PHE A 280 17.80 18.75 10.90
C PHE A 280 19.28 19.15 10.79
N GLU A 281 20.17 18.18 10.52
CA GLU A 281 21.60 18.42 10.27
C GLU A 281 21.85 18.92 8.84
#